data_AF-A0A4Y9NYS1-F1
#
_entry.id   AF-A0A4Y9NYS1-F1
#
_cell.length_a   1.000
_cell.length_b   1.000
_cell.length_c   1.000
_cell.angle_alpha   90.00
_cell.angle_beta   90.00
_cell.angle_gamma   90.00
#
_symmetry.space_group_name_H-M   'P 1'
#
loop_
_entity.id
_entity.type
_entity.pdbx_description
1 polymer ?
#
loop_
_entity_poly.entity_id
_entity_poly.type
_entity_poly.pdbx_seq_one_letter_code
_entity_poly.pdbx_strand_id
1 'polypeptide(L)'
;MDDDVRKTAANAVLEKFRDLMHQRSDAVRRRAEIEREIRGLDRALYDCRAAGRLFGVDIELPEDTKPGVIVRPANTVRSALTSAHEAAHQVGRWRLSSEATPSLFQSPVGLLGTADVPVPAPPTPPVPTVASTTLTPGIEPSIRDLILLYLKQAGPKGEKASLMRRKVEAFLNRQIHYKTIGMSLYRLSKETPPMVRREGQTWFLVPSAAEAKDPGAVTPGPSEGR
;
A
#
# COMPACT_ATOMS: atom_id res chain seq x y z
N MET A 1 -0.41 40.98 16.35
CA MET A 1 -1.02 39.70 16.79
C MET A 1 -0.62 39.51 18.24
N ASP A 2 -1.60 39.49 19.12
CA ASP A 2 -1.39 39.44 20.56
C ASP A 2 -0.80 38.10 20.99
N ASP A 3 0.17 38.14 21.91
CA ASP A 3 0.83 36.94 22.44
C ASP A 3 -0.15 35.97 23.10
N ASP A 4 -1.26 36.49 23.62
CA ASP A 4 -2.29 35.68 24.27
C ASP A 4 -3.06 34.82 23.28
N VAL A 5 -3.28 35.30 22.05
CA VAL A 5 -3.91 34.50 20.98
C VAL A 5 -2.98 33.33 20.60
N ARG A 6 -1.67 33.58 20.51
CA ARG A 6 -0.69 32.52 20.20
C ARG A 6 -0.62 31.47 21.31
N LYS A 7 -0.61 31.88 22.58
CA LYS A 7 -0.62 30.96 23.73
C LYS A 7 -1.90 30.12 23.76
N THR A 8 -3.06 30.74 23.51
CA THR A 8 -4.35 30.06 23.48
C THR A 8 -4.39 29.01 22.38
N ALA A 9 -3.97 29.37 21.16
CA ALA A 9 -3.89 28.43 20.05
C ALA A 9 -2.92 27.27 20.32
N ALA A 10 -1.75 27.54 20.90
CA ALA A 10 -0.77 26.51 21.26
C ALA A 10 -1.34 25.52 22.29
N ASN A 11 -2.04 26.01 23.31
CA ASN A 11 -2.67 25.17 24.33
C ASN A 11 -3.76 24.28 23.72
N ALA A 12 -4.61 24.82 22.84
CA ALA A 12 -5.64 24.03 22.15
C ALA A 12 -5.04 22.90 21.30
N VAL A 13 -3.91 23.15 20.62
CA VAL A 13 -3.19 22.12 19.85
C VAL A 13 -2.62 21.04 20.78
N LEU A 14 -2.05 21.42 21.93
CA LEU A 14 -1.50 20.47 22.89
C LEU A 14 -2.58 19.59 23.53
N GLU A 15 -3.75 20.17 23.85
CA GLU A 15 -4.90 19.40 24.33
C GLU A 15 -5.38 18.41 23.27
N LYS A 16 -5.56 18.86 22.02
CA LYS A 16 -5.96 17.99 20.92
C LYS A 16 -4.97 16.85 20.69
N PHE A 17 -3.67 17.12 20.81
CA PHE A 17 -2.63 16.10 20.69
C PHE A 17 -2.75 15.03 21.79
N ARG A 18 -2.97 15.44 23.05
CA ARG A 18 -3.16 14.50 24.18
C ARG A 18 -4.40 13.63 23.96
N ASP A 19 -5.49 14.21 23.47
CA ASP A 19 -6.71 13.46 23.16
C ASP A 19 -6.46 12.39 22.09
N LEU A 20 -5.76 12.76 21.01
CA LEU A 20 -5.41 11.81 19.94
C LEU A 20 -4.49 10.69 20.44
N MET A 21 -3.56 10.99 21.34
CA MET A 21 -2.71 9.99 21.98
C MET A 21 -3.53 9.03 22.85
N HIS A 22 -4.52 9.54 23.58
CA HIS A 22 -5.45 8.71 24.35
C HIS A 22 -6.27 7.80 23.43
N GLN A 23 -6.88 8.35 22.39
CA GLN A 23 -7.65 7.59 21.38
C GLN A 23 -6.81 6.51 20.71
N ARG A 24 -5.54 6.81 20.38
CA ARG A 24 -4.61 5.81 19.82
C ARG A 24 -4.35 4.69 20.82
N SER A 25 -4.13 5.03 22.10
CA SER A 25 -3.90 4.03 23.14
C SER A 25 -5.11 3.10 23.34
N ASP A 26 -6.32 3.65 23.23
CA ASP A 26 -7.56 2.89 23.33
C ASP A 26 -7.81 2.00 22.12
N ALA A 27 -7.50 2.49 20.92
CA ALA A 27 -7.56 1.69 19.71
C ALA A 27 -6.60 0.50 19.78
N VAL A 28 -5.39 0.70 20.30
CA VAL A 28 -4.41 -0.39 20.51
C VAL A 28 -4.91 -1.39 21.56
N ARG A 29 -5.50 -0.92 22.66
CA ARG A 29 -6.10 -1.80 23.70
C ARG A 29 -7.23 -2.65 23.13
N ARG A 30 -8.18 -2.03 22.41
CA ARG A 30 -9.29 -2.75 21.75
C ARG A 30 -8.79 -3.77 20.74
N ARG A 31 -7.78 -3.42 19.94
CA ARG A 31 -7.17 -4.37 19.01
C ARG A 31 -6.58 -5.59 19.74
N ALA A 32 -5.86 -5.37 20.84
CA ALA A 32 -5.28 -6.47 21.62
C ALA A 32 -6.36 -7.37 22.27
N GLU A 33 -7.51 -6.80 22.64
CA GLU A 33 -8.67 -7.54 23.14
C GLU A 33 -9.30 -8.42 22.06
N ILE A 34 -9.57 -7.85 20.88
CA ILE A 34 -10.07 -8.59 19.71
C ILE A 34 -9.11 -9.73 19.34
N GLU A 35 -7.80 -9.48 19.32
CA GLU A 35 -6.81 -10.52 19.05
C GLU A 35 -6.81 -11.63 20.11
N ARG A 36 -7.14 -11.33 21.37
CA ARG A 36 -7.29 -12.33 22.44
C ARG A 36 -8.55 -13.16 22.24
N GLU A 37 -9.66 -12.52 21.86
CA GLU A 37 -10.92 -13.19 21.58
C GLU A 37 -10.80 -14.15 20.39
N ILE A 38 -10.18 -13.70 19.29
CA ILE A 38 -9.89 -14.54 18.12
C ILE A 38 -9.10 -15.80 18.53
N ARG A 39 -8.04 -15.65 19.34
CA ARG A 39 -7.27 -16.81 19.84
C ARG A 39 -8.11 -17.76 20.69
N GLY A 40 -9.08 -17.23 21.45
CA GLY A 40 -10.02 -18.04 22.23
C GLY A 40 -10.95 -18.86 21.33
N LEU A 41 -11.49 -18.22 20.29
CA LEU A 41 -12.34 -18.88 19.29
C LEU A 41 -11.56 -19.93 18.49
N ASP A 42 -10.36 -19.62 18.03
CA ASP A 42 -9.49 -20.56 17.32
C ASP A 42 -9.27 -21.82 18.17
N ARG A 43 -8.91 -21.64 19.46
CA ARG A 43 -8.74 -22.77 20.38
C ARG A 43 -10.02 -23.61 20.49
N ALA A 44 -11.18 -22.98 20.66
CA ALA A 44 -12.45 -23.69 20.74
C ALA A 44 -12.77 -24.46 19.43
N LEU A 45 -12.48 -23.89 18.26
CA LEU A 45 -12.64 -24.57 16.97
C LEU A 45 -11.74 -25.79 16.86
N TYR A 46 -10.49 -25.70 17.33
CA TYR A 46 -9.57 -26.84 17.38
C TYR A 46 -10.03 -27.94 18.34
N ASP A 47 -10.56 -27.56 19.50
CA ASP A 47 -11.13 -28.50 20.47
C ASP A 47 -12.36 -29.22 19.88
N CYS A 48 -13.24 -28.50 19.18
CA CYS A 48 -14.37 -29.09 18.44
C CYS A 48 -13.89 -30.07 17.36
N ARG A 49 -12.85 -29.71 16.59
CA ARG A 49 -12.26 -30.61 15.59
C ARG A 49 -11.69 -31.88 16.23
N ALA A 50 -10.98 -31.73 17.35
CA ALA A 50 -10.41 -32.84 18.10
C ALA A 50 -11.52 -33.77 18.64
N ALA A 51 -12.61 -33.21 19.16
CA ALA A 51 -13.77 -33.97 19.60
C ALA A 51 -14.46 -34.69 18.43
N GLY A 52 -14.66 -34.03 17.28
CA GLY A 52 -15.24 -34.64 16.08
C GLY A 52 -14.50 -35.92 15.65
N ARG A 53 -13.17 -35.90 15.72
CA ARG A 53 -12.33 -37.08 15.42
C ARG A 53 -12.60 -38.27 16.32
N LEU A 54 -12.95 -38.05 17.60
CA LEU A 54 -13.34 -39.13 18.51
C LEU A 54 -14.64 -39.82 18.08
N PHE A 55 -15.50 -39.11 17.35
CA PHE A 55 -16.76 -39.62 16.80
C PHE A 55 -16.68 -40.01 15.31
N GLY A 56 -15.48 -40.03 14.73
CA GLY A 56 -15.29 -40.36 13.31
C GLY A 56 -15.77 -39.26 12.34
N VAL A 57 -16.00 -38.04 12.83
CA VAL A 57 -16.36 -36.88 12.01
C VAL A 57 -15.11 -36.00 11.83
N ASP A 58 -14.63 -35.84 10.60
CA ASP A 58 -13.58 -34.85 10.31
C ASP A 58 -14.22 -33.52 9.94
N ILE A 59 -13.89 -32.48 10.69
CA ILE A 59 -14.36 -31.12 10.47
C ILE A 59 -13.26 -30.38 9.70
N GLU A 60 -13.57 -29.97 8.47
CA GLU A 60 -12.68 -29.14 7.67
C GLU A 60 -12.71 -27.70 8.20
N LEU A 61 -11.55 -27.18 8.62
CA LEU A 61 -11.40 -25.78 8.96
C LEU A 61 -10.89 -25.01 7.74
N PRO A 62 -11.38 -23.78 7.50
CA PRO A 62 -10.86 -22.90 6.46
C PRO A 62 -9.33 -22.74 6.56
N GLU A 63 -8.66 -22.61 5.41
CA GLU A 63 -7.21 -22.47 5.35
C GLU A 63 -6.67 -21.22 6.07
N ASP A 64 -7.51 -20.21 6.26
CA ASP A 64 -7.15 -18.97 6.96
C ASP A 64 -7.09 -19.15 8.48
N THR A 65 -7.69 -20.22 9.02
CA THR A 65 -7.66 -20.57 10.44
C THR A 65 -6.40 -21.36 10.81
N LYS A 66 -5.43 -21.51 9.90
CA LYS A 66 -4.16 -22.20 10.17
C LYS A 66 -3.62 -21.70 11.50
N PRO A 67 -3.32 -22.62 12.45
CA PRO A 67 -2.93 -22.20 13.78
C PRO A 67 -1.66 -21.41 13.56
N GLY A 68 -1.72 -20.10 13.77
CA GLY A 68 -0.57 -19.24 13.62
C GLY A 68 0.48 -19.91 14.48
N VAL A 69 1.48 -20.54 13.83
CA VAL A 69 2.43 -21.42 14.49
C VAL A 69 2.83 -20.66 15.71
N ILE A 70 2.58 -21.23 16.90
CA ILE A 70 3.05 -20.66 18.15
C ILE A 70 4.56 -20.75 18.03
N VAL A 71 5.15 -19.80 17.32
CA VAL A 71 6.54 -19.43 17.39
C VAL A 71 6.60 -18.88 18.80
N ARG A 72 6.75 -19.79 19.77
CA ARG A 72 7.26 -19.45 21.08
C ARG A 72 8.44 -18.55 20.77
N PRO A 73 8.40 -17.26 21.12
CA PRO A 73 9.59 -16.44 20.97
C PRO A 73 10.63 -17.11 21.85
N ALA A 74 11.56 -17.84 21.22
CA ALA A 74 12.72 -18.33 21.91
C ALA A 74 13.37 -17.06 22.49
N ASN A 75 13.54 -17.03 23.82
CA ASN A 75 14.40 -16.09 24.52
C ASN A 75 13.85 -14.72 25.01
N THR A 76 12.62 -14.61 25.51
CA THR A 76 12.22 -13.41 26.33
C THR A 76 12.43 -13.57 27.83
N VAL A 77 12.93 -14.71 28.32
CA VAL A 77 13.14 -14.95 29.77
C VAL A 77 14.45 -14.34 30.31
N ARG A 78 15.33 -13.75 29.48
CA ARG A 78 16.65 -13.25 29.95
C ARG A 78 16.84 -11.74 30.06
N SER A 79 15.90 -10.91 29.61
CA SER A 79 16.07 -9.44 29.66
C SER A 79 15.37 -8.72 30.83
N ALA A 80 14.61 -9.43 31.67
CA ALA A 80 13.95 -8.80 32.82
C ALA A 80 14.85 -8.62 34.05
N LEU A 81 16.02 -9.28 34.11
CA LEU A 81 16.95 -9.11 35.24
C LEU A 81 18.05 -8.07 35.02
N THR A 82 18.22 -7.53 33.80
CA THR A 82 19.21 -6.49 33.51
C THR A 82 18.63 -5.09 33.30
N SER A 83 17.31 -4.96 33.03
CA SER A 83 16.71 -3.63 32.79
C SER A 83 16.43 -2.82 34.06
N ALA A 84 16.56 -3.41 35.26
CA ALA A 84 16.41 -2.67 36.51
C ALA A 84 17.65 -1.84 36.87
N HIS A 85 18.82 -2.11 36.27
CA HIS A 85 20.06 -1.42 36.60
C HIS A 85 20.43 -0.30 35.61
N GLU A 86 19.76 -0.21 34.46
CA GLU A 86 20.06 0.78 33.41
C GLU A 86 19.05 1.94 33.34
N ALA A 87 17.96 1.86 34.11
CA ALA A 87 16.95 2.93 34.20
C ALA A 87 17.39 4.13 35.08
N ALA A 88 18.52 4.03 35.80
CA ALA A 88 19.01 5.10 36.69
C ALA A 88 19.95 6.12 35.99
N HIS A 89 20.39 5.89 34.75
CA HIS A 89 21.37 6.76 34.07
C HIS A 89 20.85 7.53 32.85
N GLN A 90 19.57 7.42 32.47
CA GLN A 90 19.03 8.09 31.27
C GLN A 90 18.15 9.34 31.54
N VAL A 91 18.19 9.92 32.75
CA VAL A 91 17.43 11.15 33.06
C VAL A 91 18.17 12.44 32.63
N GLY A 92 19.39 12.35 32.09
CA GLY A 92 20.29 13.51 31.93
C GLY A 92 20.51 14.07 30.52
N ARG A 93 19.73 13.74 29.48
CA ARG A 93 20.09 14.17 28.10
C ARG A 93 18.94 14.43 27.13
N TRP A 94 17.86 15.08 27.58
CA TRP A 94 17.02 15.85 26.66
C TRP A 94 17.62 17.25 26.52
N ARG A 95 18.66 17.35 25.69
CA ARG A 95 19.26 18.62 25.31
C ARG A 95 18.27 19.37 24.42
N LEU A 96 17.88 20.57 24.84
CA LEU A 96 17.20 21.56 24.02
C LEU A 96 18.00 21.74 22.71
N SER A 97 17.42 21.32 21.58
CA SER A 97 17.78 21.83 20.27
C SER A 97 16.80 22.95 19.94
N SER A 98 17.16 24.16 20.37
CA SER A 98 16.69 25.39 19.75
C SER A 98 17.39 25.59 18.40
N GLU A 99 16.75 26.39 17.54
CA GLU A 99 17.26 27.00 16.30
C GLU A 99 17.18 26.16 15.01
N ALA A 100 16.09 26.38 14.26
CA ALA A 100 16.11 27.14 13.01
C ALA A 100 14.84 26.84 12.22
N THR A 101 13.82 27.69 12.36
CA THR A 101 12.67 27.74 11.44
C THR A 101 13.12 28.33 10.10
N PRO A 102 12.96 27.66 8.96
CA PRO A 102 13.05 28.33 7.68
C PRO A 102 11.82 29.22 7.48
N SER A 103 12.05 30.53 7.50
CA SER A 103 11.10 31.55 7.11
C SER A 103 10.68 31.35 5.64
N LEU A 104 9.39 31.16 5.41
CA LEU A 104 8.78 30.96 4.08
C LEU A 104 7.82 32.10 3.69
N PHE A 105 7.94 33.27 4.32
CA PHE A 105 7.10 34.43 4.01
C PHE A 105 7.96 35.64 3.65
N GLN A 106 8.39 35.69 2.39
CA GLN A 106 8.59 36.93 1.66
C GLN A 106 7.90 36.79 0.31
N SER A 107 6.81 37.54 0.13
CA SER A 107 6.28 37.86 -1.19
C SER A 107 5.93 39.35 -1.16
N PRO A 108 6.54 40.16 -2.04
CA PRO A 108 6.26 41.58 -2.10
C PRO A 108 4.88 41.84 -2.69
N VAL A 109 4.25 42.86 -2.12
CA VAL A 109 3.02 43.49 -2.57
C VAL A 109 3.25 44.12 -3.95
N GLY A 110 2.52 43.64 -4.95
CA GLY A 110 2.36 44.30 -6.24
C GLY A 110 0.91 44.79 -6.39
N LEU A 111 0.75 46.10 -6.44
CA LEU A 111 -0.52 46.83 -6.57
C LEU A 111 -0.77 47.15 -8.07
N LEU A 112 -2.05 47.31 -8.43
CA LEU A 112 -2.65 47.80 -9.70
C LEU A 112 -2.92 46.80 -10.85
N GLY A 113 -4.19 46.76 -11.27
CA GLY A 113 -4.60 46.32 -12.61
C GLY A 113 -6.02 45.76 -12.69
N THR A 114 -7.05 46.60 -12.57
CA THR A 114 -8.44 46.24 -12.93
C THR A 114 -8.57 46.12 -14.45
N ALA A 115 -8.77 44.91 -14.96
CA ALA A 115 -9.35 44.68 -16.28
C ALA A 115 -10.27 43.47 -16.17
N ASP A 116 -11.57 43.74 -16.21
CA ASP A 116 -12.64 42.76 -16.28
C ASP A 116 -12.59 42.11 -17.67
N VAL A 117 -12.09 40.87 -17.73
CA VAL A 117 -12.03 40.06 -18.95
C VAL A 117 -12.97 38.87 -18.74
N PRO A 118 -13.99 38.66 -19.59
CA PRO A 118 -14.86 37.50 -19.49
C PRO A 118 -14.05 36.24 -19.81
N VAL A 119 -13.81 35.43 -18.78
CA VAL A 119 -13.11 34.14 -18.88
C VAL A 119 -14.03 33.15 -19.59
N PRO A 120 -13.65 32.60 -20.77
CA PRO A 120 -14.36 31.49 -21.36
C PRO A 120 -14.18 30.24 -20.49
N ALA A 121 -15.28 29.50 -20.32
CA ALA A 121 -15.35 28.30 -19.48
C ALA A 121 -14.17 27.35 -19.73
N PRO A 122 -13.54 26.81 -18.67
CA PRO A 122 -12.44 25.87 -18.83
C PRO A 122 -12.93 24.62 -19.57
N PRO A 123 -12.17 24.12 -20.58
CA PRO A 123 -12.47 22.83 -21.17
C PRO A 123 -12.36 21.78 -20.08
N THR A 124 -13.47 21.06 -19.87
CA THR A 124 -13.53 19.88 -19.02
C THR A 124 -12.35 18.96 -19.36
N PRO A 125 -11.52 18.56 -18.38
CA PRO A 125 -10.47 17.58 -18.63
C PRO A 125 -11.12 16.29 -19.15
N PRO A 126 -10.54 15.62 -20.16
CA PRO A 126 -11.02 14.32 -20.57
C PRO A 126 -10.87 13.38 -19.38
N VAL A 127 -12.02 12.97 -18.83
CA VAL A 127 -12.10 11.91 -17.83
C VAL A 127 -11.39 10.71 -18.46
N PRO A 128 -10.32 10.16 -17.85
CA PRO A 128 -9.78 8.91 -18.33
C PRO A 128 -10.88 7.87 -18.16
N THR A 129 -11.45 7.43 -19.28
CA THR A 129 -12.30 6.25 -19.38
C THR A 129 -11.46 5.07 -18.90
N VAL A 130 -11.50 4.83 -17.59
CA VAL A 130 -10.91 3.65 -16.98
C VAL A 130 -11.74 2.49 -17.49
N ALA A 131 -11.18 1.75 -18.43
CA ALA A 131 -11.78 0.53 -18.94
C ALA A 131 -12.18 -0.33 -17.73
N SER A 132 -13.48 -0.56 -17.61
CA SER A 132 -14.10 -1.40 -16.59
C SER A 132 -13.43 -2.76 -16.60
N THR A 133 -12.48 -2.95 -15.68
CA THR A 133 -11.93 -4.26 -15.40
C THR A 133 -12.96 -4.92 -14.53
N THR A 134 -13.65 -5.92 -15.07
CA THR A 134 -14.57 -6.81 -14.35
C THR A 134 -13.78 -7.59 -13.30
N LEU A 135 -13.52 -6.93 -12.17
CA LEU A 135 -13.03 -7.56 -10.95
C LEU A 135 -14.24 -8.22 -10.28
N THR A 136 -14.20 -9.53 -10.14
CA THR A 136 -15.17 -10.32 -9.38
C THR A 136 -15.28 -9.72 -7.97
N PRO A 137 -16.48 -9.25 -7.54
CA PRO A 137 -16.64 -8.62 -6.24
C PRO A 137 -16.36 -9.64 -5.13
N GLY A 138 -15.39 -9.33 -4.26
CA GLY A 138 -15.04 -10.13 -3.08
C GLY A 138 -13.62 -10.70 -3.07
N ILE A 139 -12.89 -10.68 -4.19
CA ILE A 139 -11.48 -11.09 -4.24
C ILE A 139 -10.62 -9.82 -4.30
N GLU A 140 -9.85 -9.55 -3.24
CA GLU A 140 -8.86 -8.47 -3.28
C GLU A 140 -7.93 -8.70 -4.49
N PRO A 141 -7.75 -7.71 -5.39
CA PRO A 141 -6.93 -7.91 -6.57
C PRO A 141 -5.49 -8.22 -6.16
N SER A 142 -4.96 -9.30 -6.72
CA SER A 142 -3.60 -9.74 -6.42
C SER A 142 -2.60 -8.68 -6.87
N ILE A 143 -1.48 -8.57 -6.15
CA ILE A 143 -0.34 -7.73 -6.56
C ILE A 143 0.10 -8.09 -7.98
N ARG A 144 0.01 -9.37 -8.35
CA ARG A 144 0.30 -9.86 -9.70
C ARG A 144 -0.57 -9.16 -10.75
N ASP A 145 -1.88 -9.13 -10.53
CA ASP A 145 -2.85 -8.63 -11.50
C ASP A 145 -2.74 -7.12 -11.65
N LEU A 146 -2.52 -6.41 -10.54
CA LEU A 146 -2.27 -4.97 -10.56
C LEU A 146 -0.99 -4.61 -11.34
N ILE A 147 0.08 -5.40 -11.20
CA ILE A 147 1.32 -5.20 -11.98
C ILE A 147 1.04 -5.36 -13.48
N LEU A 148 0.33 -6.41 -13.88
CA LEU A 148 0.00 -6.65 -15.29
C LEU A 148 -0.92 -5.55 -15.85
N LEU A 149 -1.89 -5.09 -15.05
CA LEU A 149 -2.76 -3.98 -15.40
C LEU A 149 -1.97 -2.70 -15.69
N TYR A 150 -1.04 -2.32 -14.80
CA TYR A 150 -0.23 -1.12 -15.00
C TYR A 150 0.76 -1.24 -16.16
N LEU A 151 1.34 -2.42 -16.38
CA LEU A 151 2.19 -2.65 -17.55
C LEU A 151 1.39 -2.57 -18.86
N LYS A 152 0.15 -3.07 -18.87
CA LYS A 152 -0.77 -2.92 -20.01
C LYS A 152 -1.10 -1.45 -20.27
N GLN A 153 -1.32 -0.66 -19.21
CA GLN A 153 -1.57 0.78 -19.31
C GLN A 153 -0.34 1.56 -19.79
N ALA A 154 0.87 1.15 -19.39
CA ALA A 154 2.12 1.75 -19.85
C ALA A 154 2.44 1.43 -21.32
N GLY A 155 1.90 0.33 -21.84
CA GLY A 155 2.06 -0.08 -23.24
C GLY A 155 3.54 -0.30 -23.62
N PRO A 156 3.97 0.14 -24.82
CA PRO A 156 5.33 -0.12 -25.31
C PRO A 156 6.42 0.66 -24.56
N LYS A 157 6.04 1.68 -23.78
CA LYS A 157 6.98 2.48 -22.99
C LYS A 157 7.56 1.71 -21.80
N GLY A 158 6.83 0.70 -21.32
CA GLY A 158 7.14 0.00 -20.09
C GLY A 158 7.07 0.89 -18.84
N GLU A 159 7.30 0.30 -17.66
CA GLU A 159 7.29 1.04 -16.41
C GLU A 159 8.39 0.57 -15.43
N LYS A 160 8.91 1.49 -14.62
CA LYS A 160 9.88 1.18 -13.56
C LYS A 160 9.19 0.51 -12.38
N ALA A 161 9.85 -0.46 -11.75
CA ALA A 161 9.32 -1.17 -10.58
C ALA A 161 8.98 -0.25 -9.39
N SER A 162 9.75 0.84 -9.21
CA SER A 162 9.49 1.84 -8.17
C SER A 162 8.19 2.62 -8.38
N LEU A 163 7.83 2.92 -9.64
CA LEU A 163 6.57 3.60 -9.96
C LEU A 163 5.39 2.66 -9.82
N MET A 164 5.51 1.42 -10.32
CA MET A 164 4.48 0.39 -10.13
C MET A 164 4.20 0.16 -8.64
N ARG A 165 5.24 0.09 -7.79
CA ARG A 165 5.08 0.00 -6.34
C ARG A 165 4.18 1.11 -5.79
N ARG A 166 4.46 2.37 -6.12
CA ARG A 166 3.67 3.51 -5.63
C ARG A 166 2.21 3.43 -6.05
N LYS A 167 1.95 3.03 -7.30
CA LYS A 167 0.58 2.84 -7.81
C LYS A 167 -0.15 1.72 -7.07
N VAL A 168 0.52 0.58 -6.85
CA VAL A 168 -0.05 -0.57 -6.12
C VAL A 168 -0.28 -0.24 -4.64
N GLU A 169 0.64 0.48 -3.99
CA GLU A 169 0.47 0.94 -2.60
C GLU A 169 -0.70 1.92 -2.46
N ALA A 170 -0.86 2.84 -3.41
CA ALA A 170 -1.97 3.77 -3.45
C ALA A 170 -3.32 3.05 -3.67
N PHE A 171 -3.34 2.02 -4.52
CA PHE A 171 -4.54 1.24 -4.80
C PHE A 171 -4.97 0.36 -3.61
N LEU A 172 -4.02 -0.34 -2.98
CA LEU A 172 -4.30 -1.24 -1.86
C LEU A 172 -4.33 -0.53 -0.50
N ASN A 173 -4.06 0.77 -0.47
CA ASN A 173 -3.94 1.59 0.75
C ASN A 173 -3.06 0.94 1.85
N ARG A 174 -1.99 0.26 1.43
CA ARG A 174 -1.04 -0.43 2.32
C ARG A 174 0.38 -0.28 1.81
N GLN A 175 1.35 -0.20 2.72
CA GLN A 175 2.76 -0.17 2.35
C GLN A 175 3.23 -1.56 1.89
N ILE A 176 3.98 -1.61 0.80
CA ILE A 176 4.49 -2.84 0.21
C ILE A 176 6.01 -2.77 0.22
N HIS A 177 6.66 -3.85 0.63
CA HIS A 177 8.13 -3.89 0.61
C HIS A 177 8.65 -3.83 -0.84
N TYR A 178 9.73 -3.07 -1.09
CA TYR A 178 10.26 -2.87 -2.45
C TYR A 178 10.61 -4.18 -3.17
N LYS A 179 11.06 -5.19 -2.39
CA LYS A 179 11.39 -6.53 -2.89
C LYS A 179 10.16 -7.28 -3.43
N THR A 180 8.96 -7.03 -2.90
CA THR A 180 7.75 -7.75 -3.30
C THR A 180 7.44 -7.53 -4.78
N ILE A 181 7.46 -6.27 -5.25
CA ILE A 181 7.23 -5.94 -6.66
C ILE A 181 8.31 -6.55 -7.56
N GLY A 182 9.59 -6.44 -7.15
CA GLY A 182 10.71 -7.01 -7.89
C GLY A 182 10.63 -8.53 -8.02
N MET A 183 10.26 -9.23 -6.94
CA MET A 183 10.10 -10.69 -6.94
C MET A 183 8.91 -11.13 -7.79
N SER A 184 7.78 -10.41 -7.72
CA SER A 184 6.62 -10.70 -8.57
C SER A 184 6.94 -10.54 -10.05
N LEU A 185 7.63 -9.46 -10.44
CA LEU A 185 8.09 -9.22 -11.82
C LEU A 185 9.07 -10.30 -12.29
N TYR A 186 10.01 -10.70 -11.42
CA TYR A 186 10.94 -11.77 -11.75
C TYR A 186 10.22 -13.10 -12.00
N ARG A 187 9.23 -13.46 -11.16
CA ARG A 187 8.41 -14.66 -11.36
C ARG A 187 7.66 -14.60 -12.69
N LEU A 188 6.99 -13.48 -13.00
CA LEU A 188 6.29 -13.27 -14.28
C LEU A 188 7.20 -13.36 -15.51
N SER A 189 8.48 -13.01 -15.36
CA SER A 189 9.47 -13.16 -16.44
C SER A 189 9.99 -14.58 -16.63
N LYS A 190 9.79 -15.45 -15.63
CA LYS A 190 10.22 -16.86 -15.63
C LYS A 190 9.09 -17.84 -15.91
N GLU A 191 7.84 -17.39 -15.83
CA GLU A 191 6.69 -18.17 -16.28
C GLU A 191 6.78 -18.42 -17.79
N THR A 192 6.24 -19.56 -18.22
CA THR A 192 6.23 -19.98 -19.63
C THR A 192 4.77 -20.02 -20.09
N PRO A 193 4.32 -19.14 -21.00
CA PRO A 193 5.09 -18.12 -21.71
C PRO A 193 5.46 -16.90 -20.84
N PRO A 194 6.61 -16.25 -21.10
CA PRO A 194 7.03 -15.08 -20.34
C PRO A 194 6.07 -13.92 -20.56
N MET A 195 5.44 -13.44 -19.49
CA MET A 195 4.47 -12.34 -19.57
C MET A 195 5.14 -10.96 -19.56
N VAL A 196 6.33 -10.87 -18.97
CA VAL A 196 7.05 -9.61 -18.77
C VAL A 196 8.52 -9.79 -19.11
N ARG A 197 9.10 -8.82 -19.81
CA ARG A 197 10.54 -8.72 -20.07
C ARG A 197 11.13 -7.48 -19.40
N ARG A 198 12.43 -7.53 -19.13
CA ARG A 198 13.17 -6.44 -18.48
C ARG A 198 14.24 -5.92 -19.43
N GLU A 199 14.29 -4.60 -19.60
CA GLU A 199 15.39 -3.92 -20.28
C GLU A 199 15.91 -2.82 -19.34
N GLY A 200 17.10 -3.01 -18.77
CA GLY A 200 17.68 -2.12 -17.76
C GLY A 200 16.87 -2.07 -16.45
N GLN A 201 16.24 -0.93 -16.16
CA GLN A 201 15.38 -0.72 -14.98
C GLN A 201 13.88 -0.71 -15.31
N THR A 202 13.54 -0.82 -16.60
CA THR A 202 12.17 -0.74 -17.09
C THR A 202 11.67 -2.13 -17.42
N TRP A 203 10.42 -2.40 -17.06
CA TRP A 203 9.73 -3.66 -17.34
C TRP A 203 8.68 -3.43 -18.42
N PHE A 204 8.56 -4.37 -19.34
CA PHE A 204 7.68 -4.30 -20.49
C PHE A 204 6.80 -5.54 -20.53
N LEU A 205 5.53 -5.36 -20.90
CA LEU A 205 4.66 -6.48 -21.20
C LEU A 205 5.16 -7.16 -22.48
N VAL A 206 5.29 -8.49 -22.46
CA VAL A 206 5.54 -9.27 -23.67
C VAL A 206 4.18 -9.62 -24.25
N PRO A 207 3.86 -9.22 -25.51
CA PRO A 207 2.65 -9.68 -26.15
C PRO A 207 2.68 -11.20 -26.21
N SER A 208 1.71 -11.86 -25.59
CA SER A 208 1.57 -13.30 -25.78
C SER A 208 1.39 -13.55 -27.27
N ALA A 209 2.12 -14.50 -27.85
CA ALA A 209 2.08 -14.78 -29.29
C ALA A 209 0.66 -15.08 -29.81
N ALA A 210 -0.30 -15.38 -28.92
CA ALA A 210 -1.72 -15.50 -29.24
C ALA A 210 -2.40 -14.17 -29.67
N GLU A 211 -1.90 -13.00 -29.24
CA GLU A 211 -2.41 -11.67 -29.65
C GLU A 211 -1.67 -11.10 -30.87
N ALA A 212 -0.55 -11.70 -31.30
CA ALA A 212 0.21 -11.24 -32.47
C ALA A 212 -0.30 -11.81 -33.81
N LYS A 213 -1.45 -12.50 -33.81
CA LYS A 213 -2.07 -13.04 -35.02
C LYS A 213 -3.15 -12.07 -35.52
N ASP A 214 -2.82 -11.46 -36.65
CA ASP A 214 -3.60 -10.57 -37.52
C ASP A 214 -3.69 -9.07 -37.19
N PRO A 215 -2.77 -8.30 -37.78
CA PRO A 215 -3.17 -7.15 -38.55
C PRO A 215 -2.83 -7.39 -40.04
N GLY A 216 -3.83 -7.79 -40.82
CA GLY A 216 -3.91 -7.41 -42.24
C GLY A 216 -3.16 -8.28 -43.25
N ALA A 217 -3.56 -9.55 -43.39
CA ALA A 217 -3.45 -10.25 -44.66
C ALA A 217 -4.64 -9.89 -45.58
N VAL A 218 -4.70 -8.68 -46.12
CA VAL A 218 -5.51 -8.39 -47.33
C VAL A 218 -4.84 -7.28 -48.14
N THR A 219 -3.91 -7.65 -49.01
CA THR A 219 -3.63 -6.87 -50.22
C THR A 219 -3.98 -7.77 -51.40
N PRO A 220 -5.12 -7.56 -52.07
CA PRO A 220 -5.43 -8.25 -53.31
C PRO A 220 -4.51 -7.73 -54.40
N GLY A 221 -3.68 -8.59 -54.98
CA GLY A 221 -2.96 -8.26 -56.21
C GLY A 221 -3.94 -8.18 -57.37
N PRO A 222 -3.91 -7.13 -58.21
CA PRO A 222 -4.57 -7.17 -59.51
C PRO A 222 -3.60 -7.75 -60.55
N SER A 223 -3.96 -8.94 -61.04
CA SER A 223 -3.97 -9.36 -62.44
C SER A 223 -2.93 -8.75 -63.40
N GLU A 224 -1.98 -9.59 -63.82
CA GLU A 224 -1.83 -10.10 -65.19
C GLU A 224 -2.38 -9.22 -66.34
N GLY A 225 -1.50 -8.82 -67.27
CA GLY A 225 -1.90 -8.13 -68.49
C GLY A 225 -0.79 -7.79 -69.47
N ARG A 226 -0.36 -8.81 -70.22
CA ARG A 226 0.16 -8.80 -71.61
C ARG A 226 1.51 -8.17 -71.95
#